data_AF-A0A7S4SJ39-F1
#
_entry.id   AF-A0A7S4SJ39-F1
#
_cell.length_a   1.000
_cell.length_b   1.000
_cell.length_c   1.000
_cell.angle_alpha   90.00
_cell.angle_beta   90.00
_cell.angle_gamma   90.00
#
_symmetry.space_group_name_H-M   'P 1'
#
loop_
_entity.id
_entity.type
_entity.pdbx_description
1 polymer ?
#
loop_
_entity_poly.entity_id
_entity_poly.type
_entity_poly.pdbx_seq_one_letter_code
_entity_poly.pdbx_strand_id
1 'polypeptide(L)'
;DFAVDNFRSKTQLLLVWFGFLCFFARYLSSGFRPRGATVCSGSGFGCKIAQSVFNWVVLMLLLSLIGIVYFISVGSGNDVYRRSYLDIVVGVAGVVIFLILPHQIQFSTAVLSTTDDMESWYNDFFEVLFIILATLTLVCQCLNAARLSFSDEFIGSNKFLSRILAGSNARDEMKFKSAAVFKVNRMLENAYNLHQPPTHSRRRVHEGTHELALINFTKVTDKTELVGGFKWAWKSFLTGDLKTREGIWLHTRLIAGLMAQLLFSIIAIIFLSTIWHSVIGRYKDDTTYCSISFNPESCYAPEIDGTSLGIAACTDIMFEGDGCDGSKIDIVSNVELFNLTCQFIPPNP
;
A
#
# COMPACT_ATOMS: atom_id res chain seq x y z
N ASP A 1 -3.38 -1.69 -17.43
CA ASP A 1 -4.61 -1.07 -17.97
C ASP A 1 -5.25 -1.81 -19.14
N PHE A 2 -4.59 -1.96 -20.29
CA PHE A 2 -5.23 -2.55 -21.48
C PHE A 2 -5.83 -3.95 -21.23
N ALA A 3 -5.11 -4.81 -20.50
CA ALA A 3 -5.59 -6.17 -20.21
C ALA A 3 -6.73 -6.21 -19.17
N VAL A 4 -6.87 -5.20 -18.31
CA VAL A 4 -7.70 -5.25 -17.09
C VAL A 4 -9.19 -5.32 -17.40
N ASP A 5 -9.63 -4.65 -18.47
CA ASP A 5 -11.05 -4.59 -18.83
C ASP A 5 -11.56 -5.89 -19.46
N ASN A 6 -10.65 -6.73 -19.96
CA ASN A 6 -11.01 -7.99 -20.59
C ASN A 6 -11.30 -9.08 -19.55
N PHE A 7 -10.92 -8.89 -18.27
CA PHE A 7 -11.15 -9.90 -17.23
C PHE A 7 -12.64 -9.99 -16.86
N ARG A 8 -13.20 -11.18 -17.03
CA ARG A 8 -14.56 -11.54 -16.61
C ARG A 8 -14.71 -11.64 -15.10
N SER A 9 -13.68 -12.17 -14.44
CA SER A 9 -13.61 -12.30 -12.98
C SER A 9 -12.63 -11.30 -12.38
N LYS A 10 -13.14 -10.39 -11.55
CA LYS A 10 -12.38 -9.44 -10.74
C LYS A 10 -11.48 -10.17 -9.73
N THR A 11 -11.93 -11.31 -9.20
CA THR A 11 -11.12 -12.12 -8.28
C THR A 11 -9.88 -12.66 -8.99
N GLN A 12 -10.04 -13.17 -10.21
CA GLN A 12 -8.89 -13.62 -10.99
C GLN A 12 -7.96 -12.47 -11.35
N LEU A 13 -8.49 -11.30 -11.72
CA LEU A 13 -7.67 -10.11 -11.93
C LEU A 13 -6.83 -9.76 -10.69
N LEU A 14 -7.43 -9.77 -9.50
CA LEU A 14 -6.72 -9.50 -8.25
C LEU A 14 -5.64 -10.57 -7.99
N LEU A 15 -5.96 -11.85 -8.17
CA LEU A 15 -5.00 -12.95 -8.01
C LEU A 15 -3.81 -12.82 -8.96
N VAL A 16 -4.06 -12.50 -10.23
CA VAL A 16 -3.00 -12.24 -11.23
C VAL A 16 -2.17 -11.02 -10.82
N TRP A 17 -2.81 -9.95 -10.34
CA TRP A 17 -2.09 -8.76 -9.92
C TRP A 17 -1.20 -8.99 -8.68
N PHE A 18 -1.74 -9.64 -7.65
CA PHE A 18 -0.94 -10.03 -6.47
C PHE A 18 0.14 -11.05 -6.83
N GLY A 19 -0.16 -12.01 -7.72
CA GLY A 19 0.82 -12.97 -8.24
C GLY A 19 1.98 -12.28 -8.95
N PHE A 20 1.69 -11.25 -9.76
CA PHE A 20 2.72 -10.41 -10.39
C PHE A 20 3.57 -9.66 -9.37
N LEU A 21 2.95 -9.06 -8.34
CA LEU A 21 3.68 -8.37 -7.28
C LEU A 21 4.59 -9.32 -6.50
N CYS A 22 4.12 -10.53 -6.16
CA CYS A 22 4.94 -11.53 -5.47
C CYS A 22 6.07 -12.04 -6.35
N PHE A 23 5.80 -12.30 -7.64
CA PHE A 23 6.82 -12.63 -8.64
C PHE A 23 7.89 -11.53 -8.69
N PHE A 24 7.45 -10.26 -8.70
CA PHE A 24 8.35 -9.12 -8.72
C PHE A 24 9.16 -8.96 -7.43
N ALA A 25 8.53 -9.10 -6.27
CA ALA A 25 9.21 -9.03 -4.98
C ALA A 25 10.31 -10.09 -4.88
N ARG A 26 10.03 -11.32 -5.32
CA ARG A 26 11.02 -12.40 -5.41
C ARG A 26 12.13 -12.09 -6.42
N TYR A 27 11.77 -11.51 -7.57
CA TYR A 27 12.75 -11.10 -8.57
C TYR A 27 13.71 -10.02 -8.03
N LEU A 28 13.19 -9.03 -7.29
CA LEU A 28 14.02 -8.03 -6.62
C LEU A 28 14.87 -8.63 -5.49
N SER A 29 14.30 -9.49 -4.65
CA SER A 29 15.01 -10.09 -3.52
C SER A 29 16.14 -11.01 -3.96
N SER A 30 15.97 -11.67 -5.11
CA SER A 30 17.04 -12.44 -5.75
C SER A 30 18.19 -11.59 -6.30
N GLY A 31 18.18 -10.27 -6.08
CA GLY A 31 19.33 -9.40 -6.29
C GLY A 31 19.71 -9.23 -7.75
N PHE A 32 18.75 -9.31 -8.68
CA PHE A 32 19.01 -9.14 -10.11
C PHE A 32 19.72 -7.80 -10.37
N ARG A 33 21.04 -7.88 -10.58
CA ARG A 33 21.86 -6.79 -11.08
C ARG A 33 22.06 -7.08 -12.56
N PRO A 34 21.61 -6.22 -13.49
CA PRO A 34 21.85 -6.42 -14.91
C PRO A 34 23.36 -6.48 -15.17
N ARG A 35 23.91 -7.70 -15.25
CA ARG A 35 25.33 -7.92 -15.56
C ARG A 35 25.52 -7.63 -17.04
N GLY A 36 26.15 -6.50 -17.35
CA GLY A 36 26.63 -6.24 -18.71
C GLY A 36 26.51 -4.80 -19.20
N ALA A 37 25.83 -3.91 -18.49
CA ALA A 37 25.67 -2.52 -18.92
C ALA A 37 26.31 -1.55 -17.92
N THR A 38 27.64 -1.52 -17.88
CA THR A 38 28.36 -0.43 -17.21
C THR A 38 28.33 0.79 -18.12
N VAL A 39 27.51 1.79 -17.80
CA VAL A 39 27.44 3.06 -18.54
C VAL A 39 28.72 3.87 -18.35
N CYS A 40 29.37 3.68 -17.19
CA CYS A 40 30.58 4.38 -16.84
C CYS A 40 31.44 3.51 -15.91
N SER A 41 32.76 3.56 -16.10
CA SER A 41 33.76 2.76 -15.37
C SER A 41 34.45 3.52 -14.22
N GLY A 42 34.03 4.76 -13.95
CA GLY A 42 34.62 5.60 -12.90
C GLY A 42 34.03 5.36 -11.50
N SER A 43 34.83 5.58 -10.46
CA SER A 43 34.37 5.57 -9.06
C SER A 43 33.69 6.87 -8.63
N GLY A 44 33.71 7.89 -9.49
CA GLY A 44 33.16 9.22 -9.21
C GLY A 44 31.66 9.17 -8.89
N PHE A 45 31.23 10.06 -7.98
CA PHE A 45 29.84 10.16 -7.53
C PHE A 45 28.83 10.24 -8.68
N GLY A 46 29.10 11.07 -9.70
CA GLY A 46 28.24 11.20 -10.88
C GLY A 46 28.10 9.90 -11.69
N CYS A 47 29.18 9.11 -11.76
CA CYS A 47 29.18 7.81 -12.43
C CYS A 47 28.28 6.80 -11.70
N LYS A 48 28.34 6.76 -10.36
CA LYS A 48 27.48 5.89 -9.54
C LYS A 48 26.00 6.27 -9.65
N ILE A 49 25.68 7.57 -9.68
CA ILE A 49 24.30 8.04 -9.91
C ILE A 49 23.82 7.64 -11.30
N ALA A 50 24.59 7.93 -12.35
CA ALA A 50 24.21 7.60 -13.73
C ALA A 50 23.99 6.08 -13.90
N GLN A 51 24.88 5.26 -13.33
CA GLN A 51 24.72 3.80 -13.32
C GLN A 51 23.46 3.35 -12.58
N SER A 52 23.14 3.96 -11.44
CA SER A 52 21.93 3.67 -10.67
C SER A 52 20.67 4.01 -11.47
N VAL A 53 20.60 5.21 -12.04
CA VAL A 53 19.48 5.66 -12.88
C VAL A 53 19.30 4.73 -14.07
N PHE A 54 20.39 4.40 -14.78
CA PHE A 54 20.33 3.48 -15.91
C PHE A 54 19.81 2.09 -15.52
N ASN A 55 20.32 1.52 -14.42
CA ASN A 55 19.86 0.24 -13.90
C ASN A 55 18.35 0.26 -13.59
N TRP A 56 17.86 1.33 -12.97
CA TRP A 56 16.43 1.50 -12.69
C TRP A 56 15.58 1.62 -13.96
N VAL A 57 16.05 2.34 -14.98
CA VAL A 57 15.35 2.46 -16.27
C VAL A 57 15.27 1.10 -16.97
N VAL A 58 16.38 0.36 -17.04
CA VAL A 58 16.41 -0.98 -17.64
C VAL A 58 15.50 -1.93 -16.86
N LEU A 59 15.54 -1.88 -15.54
CA LEU A 59 14.67 -2.67 -14.68
C LEU A 59 13.20 -2.34 -14.94
N MET A 60 12.81 -1.06 -14.93
CA MET A 60 11.43 -0.62 -15.23
C MET A 60 10.95 -1.11 -16.60
N LEU A 61 11.79 -1.03 -17.63
CA LEU A 61 11.47 -1.49 -18.98
C LEU A 61 11.28 -3.01 -19.01
N LEU A 62 12.20 -3.77 -18.44
CA LEU A 62 12.13 -5.23 -18.38
C LEU A 62 10.90 -5.69 -17.59
N LEU A 63 10.58 -5.04 -16.48
CA LEU A 63 9.38 -5.32 -15.69
C LEU A 63 8.10 -5.00 -16.44
N SER A 64 8.09 -3.92 -17.20
CA SER A 64 6.93 -3.57 -18.02
C SER A 64 6.68 -4.61 -19.10
N LEU A 65 7.74 -5.06 -19.80
CA LEU A 65 7.64 -6.09 -20.83
C LEU A 65 7.22 -7.44 -20.26
N ILE A 66 7.90 -7.92 -19.20
CA ILE A 66 7.55 -9.17 -18.52
C ILE A 66 6.14 -9.09 -17.95
N GLY A 67 5.77 -7.96 -17.34
CA GLY A 67 4.43 -7.72 -16.81
C GLY A 67 3.36 -7.83 -17.89
N ILE A 68 3.55 -7.22 -19.06
CA ILE A 68 2.60 -7.35 -20.17
C ILE A 68 2.42 -8.81 -20.58
N VAL A 69 3.52 -9.53 -20.80
CA VAL A 69 3.48 -10.95 -21.19
C VAL A 69 2.80 -11.79 -20.10
N TYR A 70 3.13 -11.55 -18.83
CA TYR A 70 2.52 -12.20 -17.67
C TYR A 70 1.00 -11.97 -17.62
N PHE A 71 0.55 -10.71 -17.68
CA PHE A 71 -0.88 -10.39 -17.59
C PHE A 71 -1.68 -10.96 -18.77
N ILE A 72 -1.12 -10.93 -19.99
CA ILE A 72 -1.77 -11.52 -21.18
C ILE A 72 -1.82 -13.05 -21.05
N SER A 73 -0.70 -13.69 -20.75
CA SER A 73 -0.63 -15.16 -20.66
C SER A 73 -1.49 -15.70 -19.53
N VAL A 74 -1.27 -15.26 -18.30
CA VAL A 74 -1.99 -15.75 -17.11
C VAL A 74 -3.47 -15.29 -17.12
N GLY A 75 -3.75 -14.13 -17.70
CA GLY A 75 -5.11 -13.60 -17.87
C GLY A 75 -5.90 -14.29 -18.99
N SER A 76 -5.22 -14.96 -19.91
CA SER A 76 -5.84 -15.71 -21.00
C SER A 76 -6.79 -16.79 -20.43
N GLY A 77 -7.94 -16.97 -21.07
CA GLY A 77 -9.00 -17.88 -20.60
C GLY A 77 -10.05 -17.26 -19.68
N ASN A 78 -9.84 -16.03 -19.19
CA ASN A 78 -10.82 -15.26 -18.42
C ASN A 78 -11.37 -14.05 -19.17
N ASP A 79 -11.31 -14.07 -20.50
CA ASP A 79 -11.84 -12.99 -21.33
C ASP A 79 -13.39 -12.97 -21.31
N VAL A 80 -13.99 -11.78 -21.26
CA VAL A 80 -15.44 -11.58 -21.35
C VAL A 80 -15.97 -11.99 -22.74
N TYR A 81 -15.24 -11.63 -23.78
CA TYR A 81 -15.68 -11.68 -25.18
C TYR A 81 -15.22 -12.95 -25.91
N ARG A 82 -14.01 -13.43 -25.61
CA ARG A 82 -13.43 -14.60 -26.30
C ARG A 82 -13.39 -15.81 -25.39
N ARG A 83 -14.03 -16.91 -25.81
CA ARG A 83 -14.05 -18.17 -25.07
C ARG A 83 -13.60 -19.31 -25.97
N SER A 84 -12.32 -19.65 -25.85
CA SER A 84 -11.74 -20.82 -26.52
C SER A 84 -11.01 -21.69 -25.50
N TYR A 85 -11.05 -23.01 -25.69
CA TYR A 85 -10.22 -23.93 -24.92
C TYR A 85 -8.72 -23.61 -25.07
N LEU A 86 -8.29 -23.11 -26.24
CA LEU A 86 -6.91 -22.69 -26.46
C LEU A 86 -6.49 -21.54 -25.54
N ASP A 87 -7.36 -20.55 -25.33
CA ASP A 87 -7.05 -19.41 -24.47
C ASP A 87 -6.87 -19.87 -23.01
N ILE A 88 -7.63 -20.87 -22.57
CA ILE A 88 -7.49 -21.48 -21.24
C ILE A 88 -6.19 -22.27 -21.14
N VAL A 89 -5.82 -23.03 -22.17
CA VAL A 89 -4.53 -23.75 -22.21
C VAL A 89 -3.36 -22.77 -22.11
N VAL A 90 -3.41 -21.65 -22.83
CA VAL A 90 -2.42 -20.55 -22.72
C VAL A 90 -2.42 -19.97 -21.30
N GLY A 91 -3.60 -19.80 -20.69
CA GLY A 91 -3.78 -19.39 -19.30
C GLY A 91 -3.05 -20.29 -18.31
N VAL A 92 -3.29 -21.61 -18.41
CA VAL A 92 -2.66 -22.62 -17.56
C VAL A 92 -1.15 -22.69 -17.80
N ALA A 93 -0.71 -22.66 -19.06
CA ALA A 93 0.71 -22.63 -19.40
C ALA A 93 1.41 -21.39 -18.83
N GLY A 94 0.76 -20.23 -18.88
CA GLY A 94 1.25 -19.00 -18.26
C GLY A 94 1.40 -19.13 -16.74
N VAL A 95 0.41 -19.70 -16.05
CA VAL A 95 0.51 -19.99 -14.60
C VAL A 95 1.71 -20.90 -14.32
N VAL A 96 1.89 -21.97 -15.08
CA VAL A 96 3.03 -22.89 -14.88
C VAL A 96 4.36 -22.17 -15.10
N ILE A 97 4.51 -21.45 -16.22
CA ILE A 97 5.77 -20.80 -16.61
C ILE A 97 6.15 -19.65 -15.66
N PHE A 98 5.18 -18.84 -15.23
CA PHE A 98 5.46 -17.64 -14.44
C PHE A 98 5.28 -17.81 -12.93
N LEU A 99 4.46 -18.77 -12.48
CA LEU A 99 4.18 -18.96 -11.05
C LEU A 99 4.69 -20.28 -10.47
N ILE A 100 4.84 -21.35 -11.26
CA ILE A 100 5.30 -22.65 -10.70
C ILE A 100 6.79 -22.87 -11.00
N LEU A 101 7.18 -22.67 -12.26
CA LEU A 101 8.52 -22.94 -12.76
C LEU A 101 9.59 -22.07 -12.09
N PRO A 102 9.43 -20.75 -11.85
CA PRO A 102 10.45 -19.94 -11.19
C PRO A 102 10.65 -20.29 -9.70
N HIS A 103 9.72 -21.04 -9.13
CA HIS A 103 9.83 -21.56 -7.77
C HIS A 103 10.57 -22.91 -7.75
N GLN A 104 10.28 -23.81 -8.69
CA GLN A 104 10.90 -25.14 -8.78
C GLN A 104 12.31 -25.11 -9.36
N ILE A 105 12.50 -24.31 -10.40
CA ILE A 105 13.82 -23.96 -10.85
C ILE A 105 14.26 -22.90 -9.85
N GLN A 106 14.93 -23.33 -8.78
CA GLN A 106 15.94 -22.48 -8.17
C GLN A 106 16.73 -21.98 -9.37
N PHE A 107 16.52 -20.72 -9.76
CA PHE A 107 17.36 -20.07 -10.74
C PHE A 107 18.72 -20.00 -10.06
N SER A 108 19.44 -21.13 -10.07
CA SER A 108 20.88 -21.24 -10.01
C SER A 108 21.38 -20.61 -11.31
N THR A 109 21.05 -19.33 -11.45
CA THR A 109 21.87 -18.41 -12.19
C THR A 109 23.20 -18.54 -11.48
N ALA A 110 24.18 -19.15 -12.16
CA ALA A 110 25.55 -19.39 -11.74
C ALA A 110 26.33 -18.08 -11.49
N VAL A 111 25.67 -17.12 -10.87
CA VAL A 111 25.85 -15.67 -10.98
C VAL A 111 25.44 -14.98 -9.68
N LEU A 112 24.61 -15.59 -8.83
CA LEU A 112 24.12 -14.94 -7.61
C LEU A 112 24.49 -15.77 -6.37
N SER A 113 25.66 -15.49 -5.79
CA SER A 113 25.90 -15.80 -4.39
C SER A 113 25.18 -14.75 -3.55
N THR A 114 24.01 -15.10 -3.02
CA THR A 114 23.36 -14.33 -1.96
C THR A 114 24.20 -14.50 -0.69
N THR A 115 25.10 -13.56 -0.42
CA THR A 115 26.03 -13.59 0.73
C THR A 115 25.49 -12.92 1.98
N ASP A 116 24.26 -12.42 1.99
CA ASP A 116 23.72 -11.72 3.14
C ASP A 116 22.52 -12.50 3.70
N ASP A 117 22.58 -12.78 5.00
CA ASP A 117 21.56 -13.40 5.87
C ASP A 117 20.28 -12.55 5.94
N MET A 118 19.71 -12.18 4.80
CA MET A 118 18.33 -11.69 4.71
C MET A 118 17.43 -12.79 5.29
N GLU A 119 16.77 -12.43 6.38
CA GLU A 119 16.08 -13.32 7.31
C GLU A 119 15.27 -14.42 6.60
N SER A 120 15.63 -15.69 6.84
CA SER A 120 15.00 -16.90 6.28
C SER A 120 13.47 -16.81 6.22
N TRP A 121 12.85 -16.26 7.28
CA TRP A 121 11.40 -16.19 7.43
C TRP A 121 10.71 -15.35 6.35
N TYR A 122 11.36 -14.30 5.82
CA TYR A 122 10.78 -13.47 4.76
C TYR A 122 10.65 -14.28 3.47
N ASN A 123 11.71 -14.97 3.08
CA ASN A 123 11.70 -15.81 1.88
C ASN A 123 10.68 -16.96 2.01
N ASP A 124 10.60 -17.58 3.19
CA ASP A 124 9.63 -18.65 3.47
C ASP A 124 8.18 -18.14 3.37
N PHE A 125 7.88 -16.94 3.89
CA PHE A 125 6.55 -16.35 3.80
C PHE A 125 6.13 -16.07 2.35
N PHE A 126 7.00 -15.43 1.56
CA PHE A 126 6.69 -15.13 0.16
C PHE A 126 6.56 -16.40 -0.68
N GLU A 127 7.31 -17.44 -0.35
CA GLU A 127 7.21 -18.75 -1.00
C GLU A 127 5.84 -19.40 -0.79
N VAL A 128 5.38 -19.49 0.47
CA VAL A 128 4.05 -20.04 0.78
C VAL A 128 2.95 -19.21 0.13
N LEU A 129 3.04 -17.88 0.23
CA LEU A 129 2.07 -16.97 -0.38
C LEU A 129 2.00 -17.16 -1.90
N PHE A 130 3.15 -17.33 -2.56
CA PHE A 130 3.24 -17.54 -3.99
C PHE A 130 2.58 -18.86 -4.43
N ILE A 131 2.81 -19.95 -3.70
CA ILE A 131 2.16 -21.25 -3.95
C ILE A 131 0.63 -21.14 -3.79
N ILE A 132 0.17 -20.44 -2.75
CA ILE A 132 -1.27 -20.19 -2.54
C ILE A 132 -1.86 -19.40 -3.72
N LEU A 133 -1.19 -18.33 -4.17
CA LEU A 133 -1.67 -17.54 -5.30
C LEU A 133 -1.66 -18.35 -6.62
N ALA A 134 -0.62 -19.15 -6.86
CA ALA A 134 -0.52 -20.03 -8.02
C ALA A 134 -1.64 -21.06 -8.06
N THR A 135 -1.89 -21.74 -6.93
CA THR A 135 -2.95 -22.74 -6.81
C THR A 135 -4.34 -22.13 -6.97
N LEU A 136 -4.62 -20.98 -6.33
CA LEU A 136 -5.90 -20.29 -6.50
C LEU A 136 -6.12 -19.83 -7.95
N THR A 137 -5.08 -19.35 -8.62
CA THR A 137 -5.16 -18.94 -10.04
C THR A 137 -5.41 -20.15 -10.94
N LEU A 138 -4.73 -21.28 -10.68
CA LEU A 138 -4.95 -22.53 -11.40
C LEU A 138 -6.38 -23.05 -11.22
N VAL A 139 -6.89 -23.05 -9.98
CA VAL A 139 -8.28 -23.40 -9.68
C VAL A 139 -9.26 -22.51 -10.46
N CYS A 140 -9.00 -21.20 -10.52
CA CYS A 140 -9.82 -20.29 -11.33
C CYS A 140 -9.82 -20.68 -12.82
N GLN A 141 -8.66 -21.06 -13.39
CA GLN A 141 -8.58 -21.52 -14.76
C GLN A 141 -9.31 -22.85 -14.99
N CYS A 142 -9.21 -23.79 -14.04
CA CYS A 142 -9.96 -25.03 -14.08
C CYS A 142 -11.47 -24.79 -14.00
N LEU A 143 -11.94 -23.83 -13.19
CA LEU A 143 -13.35 -23.44 -13.13
C LEU A 143 -13.82 -22.81 -14.44
N ASN A 144 -12.98 -22.00 -15.10
CA ASN A 144 -13.27 -21.46 -16.42
C ASN A 144 -13.37 -22.59 -17.47
N ALA A 145 -12.50 -23.59 -17.40
CA ALA A 145 -12.55 -24.78 -18.27
C ALA A 145 -13.82 -25.59 -18.04
N ALA A 146 -14.12 -25.90 -16.77
CA ALA A 146 -15.31 -26.63 -16.38
C ALA A 146 -16.58 -25.93 -16.87
N ARG A 147 -16.63 -24.59 -16.81
CA ARG A 147 -17.76 -23.82 -17.32
C ARG A 147 -17.98 -24.00 -18.83
N LEU A 148 -16.92 -24.15 -19.63
CA LEU A 148 -17.09 -24.39 -21.07
C LEU A 148 -17.64 -25.80 -21.34
N SER A 149 -17.34 -26.75 -20.46
CA SER A 149 -17.77 -28.15 -20.60
C SER A 149 -19.22 -28.39 -20.14
N PHE A 150 -19.79 -27.52 -19.30
CA PHE A 150 -21.17 -27.66 -18.82
C PHE A 150 -22.15 -26.76 -19.59
N SER A 151 -23.35 -27.26 -19.86
CA SER A 151 -24.42 -26.44 -20.47
C SER A 151 -24.94 -25.38 -19.50
N ASP A 152 -25.37 -24.23 -20.03
CA ASP A 152 -25.93 -23.15 -19.22
C ASP A 152 -27.19 -23.59 -18.44
N GLU A 153 -27.97 -24.54 -18.97
CA GLU A 153 -29.13 -25.14 -18.28
C GLU A 153 -28.72 -25.90 -17.02
N PHE A 154 -27.67 -26.72 -17.12
CA PHE A 154 -27.16 -27.48 -15.97
C PHE A 154 -26.61 -26.54 -14.89
N ILE A 155 -25.87 -25.50 -15.29
CA ILE A 155 -25.36 -24.47 -14.37
C ILE A 155 -26.51 -23.72 -13.72
N GLY A 156 -27.55 -23.35 -14.48
CA GLY A 156 -28.72 -22.61 -14.01
C GLY A 156 -29.55 -23.38 -12.99
N SER A 157 -29.66 -24.70 -13.15
CA SER A 157 -30.41 -25.58 -12.25
C SER A 157 -29.84 -25.61 -10.83
N ASN A 158 -28.51 -25.57 -10.70
CA ASN A 158 -27.84 -25.63 -9.39
C ASN A 158 -27.37 -24.25 -8.93
N LYS A 159 -28.03 -23.70 -7.89
CA LYS A 159 -27.69 -22.39 -7.28
C LYS A 159 -26.23 -22.26 -6.83
N PHE A 160 -25.60 -23.37 -6.41
CA PHE A 160 -24.21 -23.35 -5.97
C PHE A 160 -23.24 -23.25 -7.16
N LEU A 161 -23.45 -24.06 -8.20
CA LEU A 161 -22.66 -24.00 -9.44
C LEU A 161 -22.87 -22.66 -10.15
N SER A 162 -24.11 -22.18 -10.24
CA SER A 162 -24.39 -20.86 -10.82
C SER A 162 -23.70 -19.76 -10.03
N ARG A 163 -23.62 -19.84 -8.69
CA ARG A 163 -22.83 -18.91 -7.90
C ARG A 163 -21.37 -19.05 -8.32
N ILE A 164 -20.68 -20.16 -8.05
CA ILE A 164 -19.22 -20.30 -8.27
C ILE A 164 -18.81 -19.98 -9.71
N LEU A 165 -19.50 -20.53 -10.70
CA LEU A 165 -19.15 -20.37 -12.11
C LEU A 165 -19.61 -19.04 -12.70
N ALA A 166 -20.63 -18.36 -12.13
CA ALA A 166 -20.95 -16.99 -12.54
C ALA A 166 -19.80 -16.05 -12.18
N GLY A 167 -19.04 -15.68 -13.20
CA GLY A 167 -17.99 -14.66 -13.09
C GLY A 167 -18.54 -13.38 -12.46
N SER A 168 -17.67 -12.65 -11.77
CA SER A 168 -18.06 -11.46 -11.00
C SER A 168 -18.81 -10.43 -11.86
N ASN A 169 -18.41 -10.22 -13.12
CA ASN A 169 -19.03 -9.23 -13.99
C ASN A 169 -20.49 -9.57 -14.32
N ALA A 170 -20.80 -10.86 -14.54
CA ALA A 170 -22.17 -11.30 -14.80
C ALA A 170 -23.06 -11.15 -13.56
N ARG A 171 -22.54 -11.49 -12.37
CA ARG A 171 -23.26 -11.24 -11.10
C ARG A 171 -23.48 -9.75 -10.89
N ASP A 172 -22.48 -8.96 -11.23
CA ASP A 172 -22.50 -7.52 -11.09
C ASP A 172 -23.54 -6.86 -12.00
N GLU A 173 -23.64 -7.31 -13.26
CA GLU A 173 -24.67 -6.88 -14.19
C GLU A 173 -26.07 -7.30 -13.71
N MET A 174 -26.22 -8.52 -13.19
CA MET A 174 -27.49 -8.99 -12.62
C MET A 174 -27.92 -8.12 -11.43
N LYS A 175 -26.99 -7.75 -10.54
CA LYS A 175 -27.26 -6.84 -9.42
C LYS A 175 -27.68 -5.45 -9.90
N PHE A 176 -27.03 -4.94 -10.94
CA PHE A 176 -27.38 -3.65 -11.54
C PHE A 176 -28.80 -3.67 -12.12
N LYS A 177 -29.15 -4.72 -12.87
CA LYS A 177 -30.52 -4.94 -13.37
C LYS A 177 -31.53 -5.06 -12.22
N SER A 178 -31.18 -5.78 -11.15
CA SER A 178 -32.02 -5.87 -9.96
C SER A 178 -32.23 -4.51 -9.27
N ALA A 179 -31.22 -3.64 -9.27
CA ALA A 179 -31.33 -2.29 -8.72
C ALA A 179 -32.30 -1.42 -9.53
N ALA A 180 -32.24 -1.54 -10.87
CA ALA A 180 -33.19 -0.84 -11.75
C ALA A 180 -34.63 -1.32 -11.48
N VAL A 181 -34.85 -2.63 -11.40
CA VAL A 181 -36.18 -3.20 -11.07
C VAL A 181 -36.64 -2.75 -9.68
N PHE A 182 -35.74 -2.76 -8.68
CA PHE A 182 -36.05 -2.27 -7.34
C PHE A 182 -36.50 -0.80 -7.35
N LYS A 183 -35.79 0.07 -8.08
CA LYS A 183 -36.14 1.49 -8.20
C LYS A 183 -37.47 1.71 -8.90
N VAL A 184 -37.75 0.97 -9.98
CA VAL A 184 -39.03 1.04 -10.69
C VAL A 184 -40.18 0.55 -9.80
N ASN A 185 -40.01 -0.58 -9.12
CA ASN A 185 -41.01 -1.10 -8.19
C ASN A 185 -41.27 -0.10 -7.05
N ARG A 186 -40.22 0.54 -6.52
CA ARG A 186 -40.34 1.57 -5.49
C ARG A 186 -41.07 2.82 -6.00
N MET A 187 -40.84 3.22 -7.24
CA MET A 187 -41.59 4.32 -7.87
C MET A 187 -43.07 3.96 -8.04
N LEU A 188 -43.38 2.74 -8.48
CA LEU A 188 -44.75 2.25 -8.61
C LEU A 188 -45.45 2.16 -7.26
N GLU A 189 -44.77 1.65 -6.23
CA GLU A 189 -45.28 1.59 -4.86
C GLU A 189 -45.53 2.98 -4.30
N ASN A 190 -44.60 3.93 -4.50
CA ASN A 190 -44.79 5.32 -4.10
C ASN A 190 -45.98 5.97 -4.82
N ALA A 191 -46.13 5.73 -6.13
CA ALA A 191 -47.26 6.23 -6.91
C ALA A 191 -48.59 5.62 -6.42
N TYR A 192 -48.60 4.31 -6.14
CA TYR A 192 -49.76 3.63 -5.59
C TYR A 192 -50.15 4.17 -4.21
N ASN A 193 -49.17 4.31 -3.30
CA ASN A 193 -49.37 4.86 -1.96
C ASN A 193 -49.85 6.32 -2.00
N LEU A 194 -49.43 7.10 -3.00
CA LEU A 194 -49.89 8.47 -3.20
C LEU A 194 -51.39 8.54 -3.54
N HIS A 195 -51.86 7.59 -4.37
CA HIS A 195 -53.24 7.50 -4.81
C HIS A 195 -54.14 6.65 -3.89
N GLN A 196 -53.58 6.01 -2.86
CA GLN A 196 -54.36 5.17 -1.96
C GLN A 196 -55.27 6.04 -1.09
N PRO A 197 -56.59 5.76 -1.05
CA PRO A 197 -57.51 6.49 -0.19
C PRO A 197 -57.18 6.23 1.30
N PRO A 198 -57.25 7.25 2.17
CA PRO A 198 -56.98 7.07 3.59
C PRO A 198 -57.96 6.06 4.19
N THR A 199 -57.44 4.98 4.78
CA THR A 199 -58.20 3.86 5.35
C THR A 199 -59.13 4.24 6.51
N HIS A 200 -59.00 5.46 7.07
CA HIS A 200 -59.79 5.92 8.22
C HIS A 200 -60.55 7.25 8.03
N SER A 201 -60.56 7.85 6.84
CA SER A 201 -61.34 9.08 6.62
C SER A 201 -62.80 8.76 6.28
N ARG A 202 -63.64 8.53 7.29
CA ARG A 202 -65.08 8.28 7.14
C ARG A 202 -65.90 9.49 6.67
N ARG A 203 -65.27 10.63 6.34
CA ARG A 203 -65.94 11.85 5.88
C ARG A 203 -65.04 12.62 4.91
N ARG A 204 -65.35 12.52 3.62
CA ARG A 204 -65.50 13.63 2.64
C ARG A 204 -65.46 13.03 1.23
N VAL A 205 -66.61 13.06 0.58
CA VAL A 205 -66.91 12.40 -0.70
C VAL A 205 -66.58 13.30 -1.91
N HIS A 206 -65.89 14.44 -1.72
CA HIS A 206 -65.75 15.45 -2.78
C HIS A 206 -64.36 16.09 -2.95
N GLU A 207 -63.32 15.58 -2.29
CA GLU A 207 -61.96 16.05 -2.57
C GLU A 207 -61.44 15.36 -3.85
N GLY A 208 -60.95 16.15 -4.81
CA GLY A 208 -60.43 15.64 -6.08
C GLY A 208 -59.22 14.74 -5.84
N THR A 209 -59.03 13.74 -6.70
CA THR A 209 -57.88 12.80 -6.64
C THR A 209 -56.52 13.50 -6.57
N HIS A 210 -56.43 14.74 -7.06
CA HIS A 210 -55.23 15.58 -7.03
C HIS A 210 -54.94 16.20 -5.66
N GLU A 211 -55.95 16.65 -4.91
CA GLU A 211 -55.78 17.22 -3.56
C GLU A 211 -55.32 16.16 -2.57
N LEU A 212 -55.91 14.96 -2.67
CA LEU A 212 -55.54 13.81 -1.85
C LEU A 212 -54.08 13.40 -2.09
N ALA A 213 -53.63 13.43 -3.35
CA ALA A 213 -52.24 13.14 -3.69
C ALA A 213 -51.28 14.16 -3.08
N LEU A 214 -51.60 15.46 -3.08
CA LEU A 214 -50.78 16.49 -2.43
C LEU A 214 -50.67 16.31 -0.91
N ILE A 215 -51.77 15.96 -0.25
CA ILE A 215 -51.78 15.67 1.20
C ILE A 215 -50.97 14.41 1.52
N ASN A 216 -51.04 13.39 0.68
CA ASN A 216 -50.24 12.18 0.85
C ASN A 216 -48.76 12.44 0.55
N PHE A 217 -48.44 13.25 -0.46
CA PHE A 217 -47.08 13.64 -0.80
C PHE A 217 -46.38 14.35 0.37
N THR A 218 -47.05 15.34 0.97
CA THR A 218 -46.52 16.08 2.13
C THR A 218 -46.23 15.15 3.30
N LYS A 219 -47.12 14.20 3.63
CA LYS A 219 -46.90 13.21 4.70
C LYS A 219 -45.74 12.24 4.41
N VAL A 220 -45.52 11.86 3.16
CA VAL A 220 -44.44 10.95 2.77
C VAL A 220 -43.09 11.66 2.75
N THR A 221 -43.07 12.96 2.47
CA THR A 221 -41.84 13.79 2.37
C THR A 221 -41.09 13.87 3.71
N ASP A 222 -41.78 13.76 4.84
CA ASP A 222 -41.17 13.80 6.17
C ASP A 222 -40.35 12.54 6.53
N LYS A 223 -40.45 11.46 5.74
CA LYS A 223 -39.64 10.25 5.97
C LYS A 223 -38.23 10.44 5.40
N THR A 224 -37.29 10.82 6.26
CA THR A 224 -35.87 10.90 5.89
C THR A 224 -35.13 9.58 6.14
N GLU A 225 -34.31 9.15 5.18
CA GLU A 225 -33.36 8.06 5.37
C GLU A 225 -31.98 8.63 5.74
N LEU A 226 -31.30 8.04 6.73
CA LEU A 226 -29.89 8.34 7.00
C LEU A 226 -29.02 7.76 5.87
N VAL A 227 -28.76 8.58 4.85
CA VAL A 227 -27.88 8.26 3.73
C VAL A 227 -26.65 9.16 3.75
N GLY A 228 -25.48 8.59 3.43
CA GLY A 228 -24.22 9.33 3.29
C GLY A 228 -23.25 9.21 4.46
N GLY A 229 -22.05 9.78 4.27
CA GLY A 229 -20.91 9.69 5.18
C GLY A 229 -19.98 8.50 4.89
N PHE A 230 -18.72 8.60 5.35
CA PHE A 230 -17.67 7.61 5.06
C PHE A 230 -18.01 6.21 5.57
N LYS A 231 -18.46 6.09 6.82
CA LYS A 231 -18.83 4.80 7.44
C LYS A 231 -20.01 4.14 6.71
N TRP A 232 -21.00 4.93 6.29
CA TRP A 232 -22.15 4.43 5.54
C TRP A 232 -21.73 3.95 4.15
N ALA A 233 -20.89 4.73 3.44
CA ALA A 233 -20.41 4.37 2.12
C ALA A 233 -19.59 3.08 2.16
N TRP A 234 -18.70 2.95 3.15
CA TRP A 234 -17.90 1.74 3.33
C TRP A 234 -18.75 0.53 3.72
N LYS A 235 -19.70 0.70 4.65
CA LYS A 235 -20.66 -0.34 5.01
C LYS A 235 -21.46 -0.79 3.79
N SER A 236 -22.03 0.15 3.03
CA SER A 236 -22.84 -0.13 1.84
C SER A 236 -22.05 -0.73 0.69
N PHE A 237 -20.76 -0.38 0.58
CA PHE A 237 -19.83 -1.00 -0.37
C PHE A 237 -19.53 -2.45 0.02
N LEU A 238 -19.22 -2.70 1.30
CA LEU A 238 -18.90 -4.04 1.82
C LEU A 238 -20.12 -4.98 1.84
N THR A 239 -21.30 -4.48 2.22
CA THR A 239 -22.55 -5.27 2.14
C THR A 239 -23.01 -5.51 0.70
N GLY A 240 -22.52 -4.69 -0.24
CA GLY A 240 -22.93 -4.71 -1.64
C GLY A 240 -24.27 -4.02 -1.90
N ASP A 241 -24.86 -3.39 -0.88
CA ASP A 241 -26.12 -2.64 -0.98
C ASP A 241 -26.02 -1.49 -1.98
N LEU A 242 -24.84 -0.87 -2.07
CA LEU A 242 -24.58 0.20 -3.04
C LEU A 242 -24.82 -0.26 -4.48
N LYS A 243 -24.58 -1.54 -4.77
CA LYS A 243 -24.75 -2.09 -6.11
C LYS A 243 -26.15 -2.65 -6.34
N THR A 244 -26.73 -3.32 -5.35
CA THR A 244 -28.04 -3.98 -5.48
C THR A 244 -29.21 -3.01 -5.30
N ARG A 245 -29.08 -2.00 -4.44
CA ARG A 245 -30.14 -1.03 -4.13
C ARG A 245 -29.96 0.25 -4.95
N GLU A 246 -28.75 0.80 -4.95
CA GLU A 246 -28.49 2.08 -5.66
C GLU A 246 -28.11 1.89 -7.13
N GLY A 247 -27.68 0.70 -7.54
CA GLY A 247 -27.22 0.46 -8.90
C GLY A 247 -25.94 1.20 -9.24
N ILE A 248 -25.16 1.63 -8.24
CA ILE A 248 -23.90 2.33 -8.49
C ILE A 248 -22.87 1.29 -8.94
N TRP A 249 -22.47 1.36 -10.21
CA TRP A 249 -21.42 0.52 -10.76
C TRP A 249 -20.07 1.22 -10.60
N LEU A 250 -19.30 0.80 -9.59
CA LEU A 250 -17.91 1.21 -9.44
C LEU A 250 -17.01 0.45 -10.43
N HIS A 251 -16.34 1.19 -11.30
CA HIS A 251 -15.44 0.63 -12.30
C HIS A 251 -14.29 -0.12 -11.61
N THR A 252 -13.90 -1.28 -12.14
CA THR A 252 -12.82 -2.11 -11.56
C THR A 252 -11.51 -1.32 -11.43
N ARG A 253 -11.23 -0.46 -12.42
CA ARG A 253 -10.07 0.46 -12.42
C ARG A 253 -10.07 1.40 -11.21
N LEU A 254 -11.22 1.93 -10.83
CA LEU A 254 -11.32 2.83 -9.68
C LEU A 254 -11.02 2.07 -8.38
N ILE A 255 -11.56 0.86 -8.24
CA ILE A 255 -11.31 0.02 -7.07
C ILE A 255 -9.82 -0.38 -7.00
N ALA A 256 -9.24 -0.82 -8.12
CA ALA A 256 -7.83 -1.18 -8.20
C ALA A 256 -6.93 0.04 -7.89
N GLY A 257 -7.27 1.21 -8.44
CA GLY A 257 -6.56 2.46 -8.17
C GLY A 257 -6.60 2.86 -6.69
N LEU A 258 -7.78 2.81 -6.07
CA LEU A 258 -7.94 3.10 -4.63
C LEU A 258 -7.19 2.09 -3.75
N MET A 259 -7.22 0.80 -4.10
CA MET A 259 -6.47 -0.24 -3.37
C MET A 259 -4.96 -0.07 -3.53
N ALA A 260 -4.50 0.26 -4.73
CA ALA A 260 -3.08 0.56 -4.99
C ALA A 260 -2.65 1.81 -4.22
N GLN A 261 -3.43 2.89 -4.25
CA GLN A 261 -3.16 4.11 -3.48
C GLN A 261 -3.08 3.83 -1.98
N LEU A 262 -4.01 3.04 -1.44
CA LEU A 262 -3.99 2.62 -0.03
C LEU A 262 -2.71 1.84 0.29
N LEU A 263 -2.34 0.87 -0.55
CA LEU A 263 -1.13 0.08 -0.39
C LEU A 263 0.14 0.95 -0.44
N PHE A 264 0.25 1.83 -1.44
CA PHE A 264 1.37 2.77 -1.55
C PHE A 264 1.44 3.73 -0.37
N SER A 265 0.29 4.17 0.15
CA SER A 265 0.25 5.02 1.34
C SER A 265 0.79 4.28 2.57
N ILE A 266 0.41 3.01 2.75
CA ILE A 266 0.92 2.16 3.84
C ILE A 266 2.44 1.98 3.70
N ILE A 267 2.91 1.63 2.51
CA ILE A 267 4.35 1.44 2.23
C ILE A 267 5.11 2.75 2.48
N ALA A 268 4.59 3.88 2.01
CA ALA A 268 5.21 5.19 2.23
C ALA A 268 5.29 5.55 3.72
N ILE A 269 4.24 5.26 4.50
CA ILE A 269 4.24 5.47 5.95
C ILE A 269 5.31 4.59 6.63
N ILE A 270 5.40 3.31 6.27
CA ILE A 270 6.42 2.40 6.80
C ILE A 270 7.82 2.91 6.45
N PHE A 271 8.04 3.28 5.19
CA PHE A 271 9.32 3.80 4.71
C PHE A 271 9.72 5.10 5.42
N LEU A 272 8.80 6.06 5.52
CA LEU A 272 9.04 7.31 6.26
C LEU A 272 9.32 7.05 7.74
N SER A 273 8.62 6.10 8.37
CA SER A 273 8.90 5.68 9.74
C SER A 273 10.31 5.10 9.89
N THR A 274 10.75 4.25 8.96
CA THR A 274 12.11 3.68 8.99
C THR A 274 13.20 4.74 8.81
N ILE A 275 12.98 5.72 7.92
CA ILE A 275 13.90 6.86 7.75
C ILE A 275 13.93 7.67 9.05
N TRP A 276 12.77 8.00 9.61
CA TRP A 276 12.66 8.77 10.84
C TRP A 276 13.42 8.10 12.00
N HIS A 277 13.25 6.79 12.18
CA HIS A 277 14.00 6.01 13.17
C HIS A 277 15.50 6.00 12.90
N SER A 278 15.93 5.89 11.64
CA SER A 278 17.34 5.89 11.27
C SER A 278 18.00 7.26 11.49
N VAL A 279 17.28 8.34 11.18
CA VAL A 279 17.76 9.72 11.38
C VAL A 279 17.81 10.08 12.86
N ILE A 280 16.77 9.74 13.63
CA ILE A 280 16.78 9.96 15.09
C ILE A 280 17.82 9.08 15.77
N GLY A 281 17.96 7.82 15.35
CA GLY A 281 18.99 6.92 15.89
C GLY A 281 20.37 7.55 15.73
N ARG A 282 20.70 8.03 14.53
CA ARG A 282 21.95 8.76 14.28
C ARG A 282 22.05 10.05 15.08
N TYR A 283 20.98 10.82 15.25
CA TYR A 283 21.01 12.03 16.07
C TYR A 283 21.29 11.74 17.55
N LYS A 284 20.88 10.56 18.04
CA LYS A 284 21.12 10.11 19.41
C LYS A 284 22.55 9.58 19.60
N ASP A 285 23.13 9.00 18.57
CA ASP A 285 24.52 8.53 18.58
C ASP A 285 25.52 9.70 18.36
N ASP A 286 25.13 10.74 17.60
CA ASP A 286 25.93 11.96 17.38
C ASP A 286 25.81 12.99 18.52
N THR A 287 24.96 12.77 19.54
CA THR A 287 25.14 13.48 20.82
C THR A 287 26.30 12.86 21.58
N THR A 288 27.51 13.11 21.07
CA THR A 288 28.76 12.86 21.79
C THR A 288 28.75 13.69 23.06
N TYR A 289 28.37 13.08 24.18
CA TYR A 289 28.52 13.69 25.50
C TYR A 289 30.01 13.73 25.81
N CYS A 290 30.65 14.86 25.53
CA CYS A 290 32.02 15.10 25.97
C CYS A 290 31.97 15.33 27.48
N SER A 291 32.25 14.28 28.25
CA SER A 291 32.29 14.40 29.71
C SER A 291 33.65 14.97 30.09
N ILE A 292 33.63 16.09 30.80
CA ILE A 292 34.83 16.72 31.31
C ILE A 292 35.08 16.16 32.70
N SER A 293 36.13 15.36 32.85
CA SER A 293 36.63 14.95 34.15
C SER A 293 37.87 15.78 34.50
N PHE A 294 37.92 16.26 35.74
CA PHE A 294 39.08 16.98 36.25
C PHE A 294 39.44 16.42 37.62
N ASN A 295 40.73 16.38 37.92
CA ASN A 295 41.19 16.01 39.25
C ASN A 295 41.07 17.23 40.17
N PRO A 296 40.19 17.23 41.19
CA PRO A 296 39.98 18.39 42.06
C PRO A 296 41.24 18.82 42.82
N GLU A 297 42.20 17.90 43.03
CA GLU A 297 43.48 18.21 43.70
C GLU A 297 44.43 19.03 42.82
N SER A 298 44.23 19.02 41.50
CA SER A 298 45.02 19.78 40.52
C SER A 298 44.43 21.16 40.20
N CYS A 299 43.33 21.53 40.86
CA CYS A 299 42.63 22.78 40.63
C CYS A 299 43.02 23.83 41.67
N TYR A 300 43.45 24.99 41.20
CA TYR A 300 43.70 26.16 42.03
C TYR A 300 42.49 27.09 42.00
N ALA A 301 41.82 27.24 43.14
CA ALA A 301 40.77 28.24 43.32
C ALA A 301 41.37 29.45 44.06
N PRO A 302 41.56 30.61 43.41
CA PRO A 302 42.03 31.80 44.11
C PRO A 302 41.00 32.26 45.14
N GLU A 303 41.50 32.57 46.33
CA GLU A 303 40.76 33.24 47.40
C GLU A 303 41.35 34.63 47.61
N ILE A 304 40.50 35.65 47.66
CA ILE A 304 40.88 37.01 48.05
C ILE A 304 40.20 37.28 49.39
N ASP A 305 41.00 37.60 50.41
CA ASP A 305 40.57 37.87 51.79
C ASP A 305 39.69 36.77 52.40
N GLY A 306 40.02 35.50 52.12
CA GLY A 306 39.33 34.34 52.68
C GLY A 306 37.96 34.06 52.06
N THR A 307 37.62 34.75 50.96
CA THR A 307 36.43 34.47 50.15
C THR A 307 36.84 33.88 48.81
N SER A 308 36.33 32.69 48.52
CA SER A 308 36.51 32.04 47.22
C SER A 308 35.74 32.79 46.12
N LEU A 309 36.43 33.08 45.02
CA LEU A 309 35.86 33.74 43.85
C LEU A 309 34.91 32.84 43.03
N GLY A 310 34.77 31.55 43.39
CA GLY A 310 33.91 30.60 42.69
C GLY A 310 34.41 30.20 41.29
N ILE A 311 35.65 30.56 40.94
CA ILE A 311 36.33 30.19 39.70
C ILE A 311 37.57 29.39 40.09
N ALA A 312 37.78 28.22 39.48
CA ALA A 312 38.96 27.40 39.71
C ALA A 312 39.69 27.15 38.39
N ALA A 313 41.02 27.27 38.40
CA ALA A 313 41.88 26.94 37.28
C ALA A 313 42.46 25.53 37.50
N CYS A 314 42.08 24.58 36.65
CA CYS A 314 42.57 23.20 36.71
C CYS A 314 43.58 22.97 35.59
N THR A 315 44.75 22.40 35.91
CA THR A 315 45.79 22.12 34.91
C THR A 315 45.60 20.80 34.18
N ASP A 316 44.90 19.84 34.80
CA ASP A 316 44.68 18.50 34.26
C ASP A 316 43.20 18.26 34.00
N ILE A 317 42.71 18.78 32.87
CA ILE A 317 41.36 18.52 32.37
C ILE A 317 41.45 17.39 31.34
N MET A 318 40.81 16.26 31.64
CA MET A 318 40.69 15.15 30.69
C MET A 318 39.28 15.15 30.09
N PHE A 319 39.22 15.07 28.77
CA PHE A 319 37.97 14.92 28.04
C PHE A 319 37.79 13.43 27.75
N GLU A 320 36.77 12.82 28.34
CA GLU A 320 36.41 11.43 28.08
C GLU A 320 35.14 11.38 27.21
N GLY A 321 35.25 10.74 26.05
CA GLY A 321 34.14 10.50 25.11
C GLY A 321 34.60 10.40 23.65
N ASP A 322 33.90 9.59 22.86
CA ASP A 322 34.10 9.53 21.41
C ASP A 322 33.75 10.90 20.80
N GLY A 323 34.67 11.48 20.01
CA GLY A 323 34.48 12.80 19.36
C GLY A 323 35.17 14.00 20.04
N CYS A 324 35.81 13.81 21.20
CA CYS A 324 36.56 14.88 21.89
C CYS A 324 38.01 15.07 21.38
N ASP A 325 38.49 14.22 20.46
CA ASP A 325 39.87 14.20 19.95
C ASP A 325 40.28 15.40 19.08
N GLY A 326 39.40 16.39 18.87
CA GLY A 326 39.65 17.52 17.97
C GLY A 326 39.18 18.88 18.45
N SER A 327 38.37 18.96 19.52
CA SER A 327 38.04 20.24 20.13
C SER A 327 39.20 20.68 21.02
N LYS A 328 40.25 21.24 20.41
CA LYS A 328 41.01 22.29 21.09
C LYS A 328 40.00 23.39 21.38
N ILE A 329 39.36 23.33 22.54
CA ILE A 329 39.00 24.58 23.20
C ILE A 329 40.37 25.24 23.37
N ASP A 330 40.64 26.26 22.57
CA ASP A 330 41.76 27.16 22.82
C ASP A 330 41.45 27.82 24.17
N ILE A 331 41.74 27.09 25.25
CA ILE A 331 42.01 27.69 26.54
C ILE A 331 43.18 28.59 26.18
N VAL A 332 42.91 29.89 26.12
CA VAL A 332 43.87 30.90 25.73
C VAL A 332 45.09 30.69 26.61
N SER A 333 46.08 29.96 26.08
CA SER A 333 47.28 29.53 26.81
C SER A 333 48.23 30.69 27.00
N ASN A 334 47.78 31.90 26.69
CA ASN A 334 48.49 33.11 26.93
C ASN A 334 48.29 33.48 28.41
N VAL A 335 49.14 32.89 29.25
CA VAL A 335 49.27 33.22 30.67
C VAL A 335 49.43 34.73 30.87
N GLU A 336 50.00 35.46 29.89
CA GLU A 336 50.04 36.92 29.91
C GLU A 336 48.66 37.56 29.75
N LEU A 337 47.78 37.03 28.89
CA LEU A 337 46.43 37.55 28.71
C LEU A 337 45.55 37.27 29.93
N PHE A 338 45.70 36.09 30.56
CA PHE A 338 45.03 35.75 31.82
C PHE A 338 45.51 36.68 32.96
N ASN A 339 46.82 36.89 33.10
CA ASN A 339 47.38 37.85 34.06
C ASN A 339 46.96 39.29 33.76
N LEU A 340 46.83 39.69 32.49
CA LEU A 340 46.28 40.99 32.09
C LEU A 340 44.81 41.13 32.50
N THR A 341 43.97 40.12 32.27
CA THR A 341 42.56 40.15 32.71
C THR A 341 42.42 40.15 34.24
N CYS A 342 43.31 39.48 34.97
CA CYS A 342 43.34 39.51 36.43
C CYS A 342 43.89 40.84 37.00
N GLN A 343 44.74 41.56 36.26
CA GLN A 343 45.22 42.90 36.64
C GLN A 343 44.15 44.00 36.52
N PHE A 344 43.07 43.77 35.77
CA PHE A 344 41.94 44.69 35.67
C PHE A 344 40.88 44.51 36.77
N ILE A 345 41.10 43.60 37.72
CA ILE A 345 40.31 43.58 38.95
C ILE A 345 40.93 44.67 39.85
N PRO A 346 40.29 45.84 40.00
CA PRO A 346 40.86 46.89 40.85
C PRO A 346 40.99 46.32 42.27
N PRO A 347 42.10 46.55 42.99
CA PRO A 347 42.10 46.37 44.43
C PRO A 347 41.05 47.34 44.97
N ASN A 348 39.97 46.80 45.56
CA ASN A 348 38.99 47.64 46.23
C ASN A 348 39.67 48.42 47.37
N PRO A 349 39.23 49.66 47.64
CA PRO A 349 39.73 50.48 48.75
C PRO A 349 39.39 49.91 50.14
#